data_AF-A0A5R8WJD7-F1
#
_entry.id   AF-A0A5R8WJD7-F1
#
_cell.length_a   1.000
_cell.length_b   1.000
_cell.length_c   1.000
_cell.angle_alpha   90.00
_cell.angle_beta   90.00
_cell.angle_gamma   90.00
#
_symmetry.space_group_name_H-M   'P 1'
#
loop_
_entity.id
_entity.type
_entity.pdbx_description
1 polymer ?
#
loop_
_entity_poly.entity_id
_entity_poly.type
_entity_poly.pdbx_seq_one_letter_code
_entity_poly.pdbx_strand_id
1 'polypeptide(L)'
;MPPKQPAVRVTPGTHRKATAAADELDLTLQEYADAAIAYFADRGLNPVDARVREGTLIMSQIKKLGDRVFSYLQEQERTLLLTLLETVVRTLVEVGATRRTVELLASQDQEEFAALRKRNNAAIDKDVETILSGVKRPGQRGEKGEKKQN
;
A
#
# COMPACT_ATOMS: atom_id res chain seq x y z
N MET A 1 -60.32 0.01 28.41
CA MET A 1 -59.78 1.17 27.69
C MET A 1 -58.40 0.80 27.17
N PRO A 2 -58.14 0.87 25.85
CA PRO A 2 -56.80 0.64 25.34
C PRO A 2 -55.83 1.69 25.92
N PRO A 3 -54.58 1.30 26.23
CA PRO A 3 -53.61 2.23 26.81
C PRO A 3 -53.34 3.37 25.83
N LYS A 4 -53.42 4.61 26.33
CA LYS A 4 -53.15 5.82 25.57
C LYS A 4 -51.65 5.83 25.22
N GLN A 5 -51.32 5.65 23.95
CA GLN A 5 -49.92 5.63 23.52
C GLN A 5 -49.27 6.99 23.82
N PRO A 6 -48.04 7.01 24.34
CA PRO A 6 -47.33 8.25 24.60
C PRO A 6 -47.02 8.96 23.28
N ALA A 7 -47.49 10.21 23.16
CA ALA A 7 -47.22 11.02 21.98
C ALA A 7 -45.76 11.52 22.01
N VAL A 8 -44.98 11.15 21.00
CA VAL A 8 -43.60 11.63 20.83
C VAL A 8 -43.63 12.99 20.14
N ARG A 9 -42.99 14.00 20.75
CA ARG A 9 -42.87 15.34 20.17
C ARG A 9 -41.58 15.46 19.37
N VAL A 10 -41.70 15.86 18.11
CA VAL A 10 -40.57 16.09 17.20
C VAL A 10 -40.38 17.59 17.02
N THR A 11 -39.13 18.07 16.93
CA THR A 11 -38.87 19.49 16.68
C THR A 11 -39.28 19.87 15.25
N PRO A 12 -39.71 21.12 15.00
CA PRO A 12 -40.17 21.54 13.67
C PRO A 12 -39.12 21.35 12.56
N GLY A 13 -37.83 21.53 12.87
CA GLY A 13 -36.74 21.33 11.93
C GLY A 13 -36.57 19.85 11.53
N THR A 14 -36.69 18.93 12.48
CA THR A 14 -36.62 17.49 12.21
C THR A 14 -37.84 17.02 11.43
N HIS A 15 -39.03 17.52 11.76
CA HIS A 15 -40.25 17.22 11.00
C HIS A 15 -40.10 17.63 9.53
N ARG A 16 -39.66 18.86 9.24
CA ARG A 16 -39.49 19.32 7.85
C ARG A 16 -38.51 18.45 7.06
N LYS A 17 -37.40 18.06 7.68
CA LYS A 17 -36.40 17.17 7.05
C LYS A 17 -36.96 15.77 6.81
N ALA A 18 -37.70 15.23 7.77
CA ALA A 18 -38.31 13.91 7.63
C ALA A 18 -39.41 13.92 6.55
N THR A 19 -40.20 14.99 6.45
CA THR A 19 -41.19 15.14 5.37
C THR A 19 -40.52 15.20 4.01
N ALA A 20 -39.50 16.03 3.82
CA ALA A 20 -38.77 16.10 2.55
C ALA A 20 -38.14 14.75 2.15
N ALA A 21 -37.56 14.02 3.11
CA ALA A 21 -36.98 12.71 2.84
C ALA A 21 -38.03 11.63 2.54
N ALA A 22 -39.22 11.73 3.15
CA ALA A 22 -40.35 10.84 2.84
C ALA A 22 -40.89 11.12 1.42
N ASP A 23 -41.03 12.40 1.06
CA ASP A 23 -41.46 12.85 -0.27
C ASP A 23 -40.48 12.40 -1.36
N GLU A 24 -39.17 12.46 -1.11
CA GLU A 24 -38.13 11.96 -2.05
C GLU A 24 -38.20 10.45 -2.31
N LEU A 25 -38.81 9.69 -1.39
CA LEU A 25 -38.90 8.23 -1.45
C LEU A 25 -40.33 7.76 -1.78
N ASP A 26 -41.24 8.67 -2.13
CA ASP A 26 -42.66 8.39 -2.36
C ASP A 26 -43.34 7.66 -1.19
N LEU A 27 -42.95 7.98 0.05
CA LEU A 27 -43.50 7.41 1.28
C LEU A 27 -44.30 8.45 2.06
N THR A 28 -45.29 8.00 2.83
CA THR A 28 -45.88 8.87 3.85
C THR A 28 -44.89 9.11 4.98
N LEU A 29 -45.01 10.26 5.66
CA LEU A 29 -44.15 10.58 6.81
C LEU A 29 -44.20 9.49 7.90
N GLN A 30 -45.35 8.86 8.09
CA GLN A 30 -45.52 7.77 9.05
C GLN A 30 -44.75 6.51 8.61
N GLU A 31 -44.90 6.08 7.36
CA GLU A 31 -44.18 4.91 6.82
C GLU A 31 -42.67 5.11 6.85
N TYR A 32 -42.21 6.31 6.50
CA TYR A 32 -40.80 6.67 6.59
C TYR A 32 -40.30 6.63 8.04
N ALA A 33 -41.06 7.17 8.99
CA ALA A 33 -40.70 7.16 10.41
C ALA A 33 -40.66 5.75 10.99
N ASP A 34 -41.66 4.92 10.68
CA ASP A 34 -41.72 3.52 11.12
C ASP A 34 -40.56 2.71 10.53
N ALA A 35 -40.28 2.87 9.23
CA ALA A 35 -39.14 2.22 8.58
C ALA A 35 -37.80 2.67 9.17
N ALA A 36 -37.63 3.96 9.47
CA ALA A 36 -36.42 4.49 10.08
C ALA A 36 -36.23 3.95 11.51
N ILE A 37 -37.28 3.97 12.34
CA ILE A 37 -37.23 3.44 13.71
C ILE A 37 -36.90 1.95 13.69
N ALA A 38 -37.58 1.16 12.85
CA ALA A 38 -37.30 -0.26 12.67
C ALA A 38 -35.86 -0.50 12.22
N TYR A 39 -35.37 0.28 11.24
CA TYR A 39 -33.99 0.17 10.74
C TYR A 39 -32.95 0.32 11.85
N PHE A 40 -33.09 1.32 12.73
CA PHE A 40 -32.15 1.54 13.83
C PHE A 40 -32.32 0.50 14.95
N ALA A 41 -33.56 0.14 15.29
CA ALA A 41 -33.86 -0.83 16.33
C ALA A 41 -33.36 -2.25 15.96
N ASP A 42 -33.70 -2.73 14.77
CA ASP A 42 -33.38 -4.08 14.31
C ASP A 42 -31.87 -4.28 14.12
N ARG A 43 -31.15 -3.23 13.74
CA ARG A 43 -29.70 -3.26 13.56
C ARG A 43 -28.91 -2.91 14.83
N GLY A 44 -29.58 -2.61 15.94
CA GLY A 44 -28.93 -2.19 17.19
C GLY A 44 -28.05 -0.95 17.03
N LEU A 45 -28.39 -0.06 16.08
CA LEU A 45 -27.61 1.14 15.78
C LEU A 45 -28.05 2.27 16.70
N ASN A 46 -27.10 2.90 17.40
CA ASN A 46 -27.39 4.11 18.17
C ASN A 46 -27.47 5.33 17.23
N PRO A 47 -28.65 5.93 17.00
CA PRO A 47 -28.80 7.07 16.09
C PRO A 47 -28.06 8.33 16.57
N VAL A 48 -27.67 8.39 17.85
CA VAL A 48 -26.88 9.50 18.42
C VAL A 48 -25.39 9.37 18.09
N ASP A 49 -24.85 8.15 18.13
CA ASP A 49 -23.42 7.88 17.87
C ASP A 49 -23.12 7.63 16.38
N ALA A 50 -24.14 7.27 15.58
CA ALA A 50 -23.98 6.85 14.20
C ALA A 50 -23.41 7.93 13.26
N ARG A 51 -23.61 9.23 13.57
CA ARG A 51 -23.00 10.33 12.80
C ARG A 51 -21.47 10.28 12.80
N VAL A 52 -20.87 9.78 13.89
CA VAL A 52 -19.41 9.64 14.00
C VAL A 52 -18.92 8.39 13.26
N ARG A 53 -19.77 7.34 13.17
CA ARG A 53 -19.43 6.08 12.48
C ARG A 53 -19.29 6.24 10.98
N GLU A 54 -20.16 7.00 10.31
CA GLU A 54 -20.06 7.18 8.85
C GLU A 54 -18.74 7.86 8.45
N GLY A 55 -18.37 8.94 9.14
CA GLY A 55 -17.08 9.61 8.91
C GLY A 55 -15.89 8.68 9.17
N THR A 56 -15.97 7.86 10.22
CA THR A 56 -14.92 6.88 10.55
C THR A 56 -14.83 5.77 9.50
N LEU A 57 -15.96 5.28 8.99
CA LEU A 57 -16.01 4.23 7.97
C LEU A 57 -15.43 4.73 6.64
N ILE A 58 -15.83 5.92 6.19
CA ILE A 58 -15.31 6.56 4.98
C ILE A 58 -13.80 6.78 5.11
N MET A 59 -13.35 7.35 6.23
CA MET A 59 -11.91 7.57 6.48
C MET A 59 -11.13 6.25 6.45
N SER A 60 -11.70 5.17 7.00
CA SER A 60 -11.06 3.85 7.00
C SER A 60 -10.91 3.27 5.58
N GLN A 61 -11.89 3.51 4.70
CA GLN A 61 -11.84 3.06 3.32
C GLN A 61 -10.85 3.88 2.50
N ILE A 62 -10.82 5.20 2.69
CA ILE A 62 -9.83 6.09 2.06
C ILE A 62 -8.42 5.67 2.46
N LYS A 63 -8.19 5.41 3.75
CA LYS A 63 -6.88 4.96 4.24
C LYS A 63 -6.45 3.63 3.60
N LYS A 64 -7.34 2.62 3.57
CA LYS A 64 -7.05 1.34 2.92
C LYS A 64 -6.71 1.47 1.44
N LEU A 65 -7.41 2.36 0.73
CA LEU A 65 -7.12 2.64 -0.67
C LEU A 65 -5.77 3.32 -0.83
N GLY A 66 -5.47 4.33 0.00
CA GLY A 66 -4.18 5.01 0.05
C GLY A 66 -3.03 4.03 0.29
N ASP A 67 -3.13 3.21 1.34
CA ASP A 67 -2.09 2.22 1.69
C ASP A 67 -1.82 1.25 0.53
N ARG A 68 -2.87 0.80 -0.18
CA ARG A 68 -2.73 -0.10 -1.35
C ARG A 68 -2.03 0.59 -2.52
N VAL A 69 -2.42 1.82 -2.86
CA VAL A 69 -1.83 2.58 -3.97
C VAL A 69 -0.38 2.92 -3.66
N PHE A 70 -0.08 3.40 -2.45
CA PHE A 70 1.30 3.69 -2.02
C PHE A 70 2.17 2.44 -2.05
N SER A 71 1.68 1.31 -1.54
CA SER A 71 2.41 0.04 -1.59
C SER A 71 2.73 -0.38 -3.03
N TYR A 72 1.75 -0.28 -3.93
CA TYR A 72 1.95 -0.59 -5.36
C TYR A 72 2.98 0.34 -6.01
N LEU A 73 2.89 1.65 -5.77
CA LEU A 73 3.85 2.63 -6.29
C LEU A 73 5.26 2.36 -5.78
N GLN A 74 5.40 2.08 -4.48
CA GLN A 74 6.68 1.76 -3.87
C GLN A 74 7.30 0.48 -4.47
N GLU A 75 6.48 -0.51 -4.78
CA GLU A 75 6.94 -1.75 -5.40
C GLU A 75 7.35 -1.55 -6.87
N GLN A 76 6.60 -0.73 -7.61
CA GLN A 76 6.96 -0.33 -8.98
C GLN A 76 8.25 0.50 -9.01
N GLU A 77 8.39 1.48 -8.12
CA GLU A 77 9.60 2.28 -7.96
C GLU A 77 10.81 1.40 -7.63
N ARG A 78 10.65 0.47 -6.67
CA ARG A 78 11.71 -0.49 -6.32
C ARG A 78 12.12 -1.36 -7.50
N THR A 79 11.15 -1.85 -8.27
CA THR A 79 11.40 -2.71 -9.44
C THR A 79 12.16 -1.94 -10.53
N LEU A 80 11.73 -0.71 -10.80
CA LEU A 80 12.38 0.17 -11.79
C LEU A 80 13.80 0.52 -11.37
N LEU A 81 14.00 0.96 -10.12
CA LEU A 81 15.31 1.34 -9.59
C LEU A 81 16.29 0.17 -9.56
N LEU A 82 15.84 -1.03 -9.19
CA LEU A 82 16.67 -2.23 -9.24
C LEU A 82 17.11 -2.58 -10.66
N THR A 83 16.18 -2.51 -11.62
CA THR A 83 16.49 -2.78 -13.04
C THR A 83 17.49 -1.77 -13.59
N LEU A 84 17.31 -0.49 -13.25
CA LEU A 84 18.21 0.57 -13.67
C LEU A 84 19.60 0.41 -13.02
N LEU A 85 19.65 0.07 -11.73
CA LEU A 85 20.90 -0.20 -11.00
C LEU A 85 21.63 -1.41 -11.62
N GLU A 86 20.92 -2.49 -11.93
CA GLU A 86 21.50 -3.65 -12.60
C GLU A 86 22.12 -3.27 -13.95
N THR A 87 21.41 -2.45 -14.73
CA THR A 87 21.89 -1.98 -16.04
C THR A 87 23.15 -1.11 -15.88
N VAL A 88 23.17 -0.19 -14.92
CA VAL A 88 24.34 0.67 -14.63
C VAL A 88 25.52 -0.16 -14.15
N VAL A 89 25.32 -1.12 -13.25
CA VAL A 89 26.40 -2.00 -12.77
C VAL A 89 26.95 -2.85 -13.92
N ARG A 90 26.08 -3.45 -14.74
CA ARG A 90 26.48 -4.26 -15.90
C ARG A 90 27.32 -3.45 -16.88
N THR A 91 26.86 -2.26 -17.25
CA THR A 91 27.59 -1.36 -18.15
C THR A 91 28.94 -0.90 -17.56
N LEU A 92 29.01 -0.57 -16.27
CA LEU A 92 30.28 -0.22 -15.62
C LEU A 92 31.29 -1.37 -15.63
N VAL A 93 30.82 -2.60 -15.39
CA VAL A 93 31.67 -3.80 -15.43
C VAL A 93 32.12 -4.10 -16.85
N GLU A 94 31.25 -4.00 -17.84
CA GLU A 94 31.57 -4.17 -19.26
C GLU A 94 32.58 -3.13 -19.75
N VAL A 95 32.44 -1.87 -19.33
CA VAL A 95 33.43 -0.80 -19.60
C VAL A 95 34.77 -1.12 -18.94
N GLY A 96 34.76 -1.60 -17.70
CA GLY A 96 35.98 -2.04 -17.01
C GLY A 96 36.66 -3.22 -17.71
N ALA A 97 35.88 -4.21 -18.14
CA ALA A 97 36.38 -5.37 -18.89
C ALA A 97 36.92 -4.95 -20.26
N THR A 98 36.20 -4.09 -21.00
CA THR A 98 36.67 -3.56 -22.29
C THR A 98 37.97 -2.77 -22.14
N ARG A 99 38.07 -1.92 -21.12
CA ARG A 99 39.31 -1.20 -20.82
C ARG A 99 40.48 -2.16 -20.56
N ARG A 100 40.31 -3.17 -19.70
CA ARG A 100 41.35 -4.20 -19.46
C ARG A 100 41.71 -4.96 -20.73
N THR A 101 40.71 -5.25 -21.58
CA THR A 101 40.98 -5.91 -22.86
C THR A 101 41.73 -5.03 -23.85
N VAL A 102 41.49 -3.71 -23.87
CA VAL A 102 42.26 -2.76 -24.69
C VAL A 102 43.70 -2.66 -24.18
N GLU A 103 43.88 -2.60 -22.85
CA GLU A 103 45.20 -2.65 -22.20
C GLU A 103 45.97 -3.94 -22.55
N LEU A 104 45.28 -5.09 -22.59
CA LEU A 104 45.87 -6.39 -22.99
C LEU A 104 46.14 -6.53 -24.50
N LEU A 105 45.28 -5.96 -25.35
CA LEU A 105 45.52 -5.92 -26.80
C LEU A 105 46.73 -5.03 -27.12
N ALA A 106 46.95 -3.97 -26.34
CA ALA A 106 48.18 -3.20 -26.38
C ALA A 106 49.42 -4.01 -25.93
N SER A 107 49.23 -5.12 -25.21
CA SER A 107 50.31 -6.04 -24.78
C SER A 107 50.48 -7.32 -25.62
N GLN A 108 49.88 -7.41 -26.81
CA GLN A 108 50.20 -8.36 -27.90
C GLN A 108 49.95 -9.89 -27.72
N ASP A 109 49.16 -10.38 -26.76
CA ASP A 109 48.85 -11.83 -26.66
C ASP A 109 47.34 -12.16 -26.81
N GLN A 110 46.94 -12.72 -27.96
CA GLN A 110 45.52 -12.97 -28.31
C GLN A 110 44.94 -14.30 -27.81
N GLU A 111 45.75 -15.32 -27.53
CA GLU A 111 45.25 -16.62 -27.06
C GLU A 111 44.91 -16.62 -25.56
N GLU A 112 45.73 -15.95 -24.75
CA GLU A 112 45.48 -15.76 -23.32
C GLU A 112 44.18 -14.96 -23.06
N PHE A 113 43.87 -14.07 -24.00
CA PHE A 113 42.70 -13.21 -23.99
C PHE A 113 41.36 -13.96 -24.11
N ALA A 114 41.27 -14.98 -24.96
CA ALA A 114 40.06 -15.78 -25.11
C ALA A 114 39.75 -16.59 -23.84
N ALA A 115 40.79 -17.14 -23.20
CA ALA A 115 40.68 -17.83 -21.93
C ALA A 115 40.29 -16.89 -20.78
N LEU A 116 40.86 -15.68 -20.75
CA LEU A 116 40.54 -14.65 -19.77
C LEU A 116 39.12 -14.11 -19.90
N ARG A 117 38.57 -13.93 -21.11
CA ARG A 117 37.16 -13.54 -21.29
C ARG A 117 36.20 -14.55 -20.66
N LYS A 118 36.44 -15.84 -20.90
CA LYS A 118 35.61 -16.91 -20.33
C LYS A 118 35.66 -16.91 -18.80
N ARG A 119 36.84 -16.65 -18.22
CA ARG A 119 37.05 -16.55 -16.77
C ARG A 119 36.42 -15.29 -16.17
N ASN A 120 36.53 -14.15 -16.85
CA ASN A 120 35.93 -12.89 -16.41
C ASN A 120 34.41 -12.97 -16.42
N ASN A 121 33.81 -13.46 -17.51
CA ASN A 121 32.35 -13.57 -17.59
C ASN A 121 31.78 -14.43 -16.45
N ALA A 122 32.42 -15.57 -16.15
CA ALA A 122 32.02 -16.42 -15.04
C ALA A 122 32.23 -15.75 -13.65
N ALA A 123 33.25 -14.92 -13.49
CA ALA A 123 33.47 -14.15 -12.26
C ALA A 123 32.44 -13.02 -12.11
N ILE A 124 32.10 -12.34 -13.21
CA ILE A 124 31.09 -11.29 -13.26
C ILE A 124 29.72 -11.86 -12.87
N ASP A 125 29.34 -13.03 -13.41
CA ASP A 125 28.07 -13.68 -13.06
C ASP A 125 28.00 -13.98 -11.55
N LYS A 126 29.10 -14.44 -10.97
CA LYS A 126 29.20 -14.74 -9.53
C LYS A 126 29.16 -13.48 -8.65
N ASP A 127 29.82 -12.41 -9.06
CA ASP A 127 29.85 -11.15 -8.31
C ASP A 127 28.47 -10.45 -8.36
N VAL A 128 27.80 -10.49 -9.52
CA VAL A 128 26.42 -10.02 -9.68
C VAL A 128 25.48 -10.82 -8.78
N GLU A 129 25.59 -12.15 -8.75
CA GLU A 129 24.76 -12.99 -7.88
C GLU A 129 25.00 -12.73 -6.38
N THR A 130 26.26 -12.48 -5.99
CA THR A 130 26.64 -12.16 -4.60
C THR A 130 26.10 -10.80 -4.16
N ILE A 131 26.17 -9.79 -5.01
CA ILE A 131 25.65 -8.44 -4.72
C ILE A 131 24.12 -8.46 -4.66
N LEU A 132 23.46 -9.12 -5.62
CA LEU A 132 22.00 -9.21 -5.66
C LEU A 132 21.42 -10.04 -4.51
N SER A 133 22.10 -11.10 -4.06
CA SER A 133 21.67 -11.88 -2.89
C SER A 133 21.87 -11.12 -1.56
N GLY A 134 22.87 -10.23 -1.49
CA GLY A 134 23.05 -9.30 -0.36
C GLY A 134 21.93 -8.25 -0.27
N VAL A 135 21.46 -7.75 -1.42
CA VAL A 135 20.34 -6.79 -1.50
C VAL A 135 18.98 -7.44 -1.20
N LYS A 136 18.82 -8.75 -1.43
CA LYS A 136 17.61 -9.51 -1.06
C LYS A 136 17.44 -9.76 0.45
N ARG A 137 18.44 -9.45 1.30
CA ARG A 137 18.36 -9.61 2.77
C ARG A 137 18.39 -8.28 3.56
N PRO A 138 17.45 -7.34 3.38
CA PRO A 138 17.27 -6.26 4.34
C PRO A 138 16.35 -6.78 5.46
N GLY A 139 16.90 -7.46 6.46
CA GLY A 139 16.07 -7.96 7.57
C GLY A 139 16.74 -8.69 8.73
N GLN A 140 18.05 -8.97 8.69
CA GLN A 140 18.74 -9.66 9.80
C GLN A 140 20.03 -8.96 10.20
N ARG A 141 19.96 -7.66 10.54
CA ARG A 141 20.99 -6.99 11.35
C ARG A 141 20.30 -5.90 12.19
N GLY A 142 19.80 -6.28 13.37
CA GLY A 142 19.17 -5.30 14.28
C GLY A 142 18.45 -5.84 15.51
N GLU A 143 18.78 -7.01 16.05
CA GLU A 143 18.30 -7.42 17.39
C GLU A 143 19.44 -8.05 18.20
N LYS A 144 20.46 -7.26 18.55
CA LYS A 144 21.30 -7.53 19.72
C LYS A 144 21.83 -6.21 20.27
N GLY A 145 21.23 -5.72 21.35
CA GLY A 145 21.93 -4.81 22.26
C GLY A 145 21.14 -3.64 22.82
N GLU A 146 20.07 -3.87 23.58
CA GLU A 146 19.71 -2.95 24.68
C GLU A 146 19.54 -3.77 25.97
N LYS A 147 20.68 -4.02 26.63
CA LYS A 147 20.67 -4.30 28.07
C LYS A 147 20.51 -2.97 28.77
N LYS A 148 19.33 -2.76 29.38
CA LYS A 148 19.10 -1.72 30.39
C LYS A 148 20.14 -1.88 31.50
N GLN A 149 20.86 -0.81 31.81
CA GLN A 149 21.57 -0.64 33.07
C GLN A 149 20.88 0.48 33.85
N ASN A 150 20.49 0.10 35.07
CA ASN A 150 20.23 0.84 36.32
C ASN A 150 19.88 2.33 36.26
#